data_AF-A0A351TKZ5-F1
#
_entry.id   AF-A0A351TKZ5-F1
#
_cell.length_a   1.000
_cell.length_b   1.000
_cell.length_c   1.000
_cell.angle_alpha   90.00
_cell.angle_beta   90.00
_cell.angle_gamma   90.00
#
_symmetry.space_group_name_H-M   'P 1'
#
loop_
_entity.id
_entity.type
_entity.pdbx_description
1 polymer ?
#
loop_
_entity_poly.entity_id
_entity_poly.type
_entity_poly.pdbx_seq_one_letter_code
_entity_poly.pdbx_strand_id
1 'polypeptide(L)'
;MAKDGSNRGGVRPGAGRKRKALTEKISEGKTAAVMLEPAELEGVDVPPVKDFLKSPQKSGRELIAEEVYNETYAWLKARGCEKLVTVQMVEQYAMSVSRWIQCEEIVSSTGFLAKHPTTGAAIASPYVTMSQSYMKQTNYC
;
A
#
# COMPACT_ATOMS: atom_id res chain seq x y z
N MET A 1 -40.73 30.33 -34.97
CA MET A 1 -39.45 30.91 -35.41
C MET A 1 -39.69 32.38 -35.72
N ALA A 2 -39.15 33.31 -34.93
CA ALA A 2 -39.16 34.73 -35.30
C ALA A 2 -38.16 34.95 -36.45
N LYS A 3 -38.47 35.88 -37.36
CA LYS A 3 -37.73 36.13 -38.62
C LYS A 3 -36.30 36.68 -38.47
N ASP A 4 -35.75 36.70 -37.26
CA ASP A 4 -34.45 37.29 -36.89
C ASP A 4 -33.42 36.23 -36.41
N GLY A 5 -33.67 34.93 -36.63
CA GLY A 5 -32.70 33.87 -36.31
C GLY A 5 -32.36 33.67 -34.83
N SER A 6 -32.81 34.57 -33.94
CA SER A 6 -32.67 34.40 -32.50
C SER A 6 -33.66 33.34 -32.02
N ASN A 7 -33.11 32.23 -31.52
CA ASN A 7 -33.84 31.11 -30.94
C ASN A 7 -34.45 31.50 -29.56
N ARG A 8 -35.20 32.61 -29.52
CA ARG A 8 -35.98 33.05 -28.36
C ARG A 8 -37.24 32.20 -28.27
N GLY A 9 -37.07 30.94 -27.87
CA GLY A 9 -38.17 30.10 -27.43
C GLY A 9 -38.84 30.74 -26.22
N GLY A 10 -39.95 31.45 -26.45
CA GLY A 10 -40.80 31.95 -25.38
C GLY A 10 -41.37 30.80 -24.54
N VAL A 11 -41.89 31.12 -23.36
CA VAL A 11 -42.57 30.16 -22.49
C VAL A 11 -43.67 29.47 -23.31
N ARG A 12 -43.53 28.16 -23.53
CA ARG A 12 -44.57 27.37 -24.20
C ARG A 12 -45.81 27.36 -23.29
N PRO A 13 -47.04 27.48 -23.81
CA PRO A 13 -48.24 27.22 -23.03
C PRO A 13 -48.12 25.85 -22.34
N GLY A 14 -48.23 25.82 -21.00
CA GLY A 14 -48.03 24.61 -20.18
C GLY A 14 -46.61 24.35 -19.67
N ALA A 15 -45.60 25.13 -20.09
CA ALA A 15 -44.29 25.12 -19.45
C ALA A 15 -44.42 25.79 -18.08
N GLY A 16 -44.53 24.99 -17.03
CA GLY A 16 -44.65 25.48 -15.65
C GLY A 16 -43.55 26.49 -15.25
N ARG A 17 -43.67 27.04 -14.04
CA ARG A 17 -42.73 28.06 -13.53
C ARG A 17 -41.27 27.57 -13.60
N LYS A 18 -40.35 28.48 -13.97
CA LYS A 18 -38.91 28.23 -13.91
C LYS A 18 -38.51 27.65 -12.54
N ARG A 19 -37.66 26.63 -12.53
CA ARG A 19 -37.16 26.02 -11.30
C ARG A 19 -36.39 27.08 -10.48
N LYS A 20 -36.74 27.21 -9.20
CA LYS A 20 -36.04 28.07 -8.24
C LYS A 20 -34.62 27.56 -7.96
N ALA A 21 -33.72 28.46 -7.54
CA ALA A 21 -32.36 28.10 -7.14
C ALA A 21 -32.37 27.17 -5.92
N LEU A 22 -31.30 26.39 -5.71
CA LEU A 22 -31.22 25.44 -4.60
C LEU A 22 -31.31 26.15 -3.25
N THR A 23 -30.65 27.30 -3.13
CA THR A 23 -30.68 28.19 -1.95
C THR A 23 -32.09 28.65 -1.62
N GLU A 24 -32.85 29.10 -2.63
CA GLU A 24 -34.25 29.53 -2.49
C GLU A 24 -35.18 28.38 -2.07
N LYS A 25 -34.92 27.15 -2.55
CA LYS A 25 -35.70 25.96 -2.14
C LYS A 25 -35.44 25.59 -0.69
N ILE A 26 -34.18 25.67 -0.25
CA ILE A 26 -33.79 25.41 1.14
C ILE A 26 -34.41 26.47 2.07
N SER A 27 -34.37 27.75 1.70
CA SER A 27 -35.01 28.83 2.49
C SER A 27 -36.53 28.73 2.55
N GLU A 28 -37.16 28.16 1.51
CA GLU A 28 -38.60 27.88 1.47
C GLU A 28 -38.99 26.58 2.20
N GLY A 29 -38.04 25.91 2.87
CA GLY A 29 -38.28 24.67 3.62
C GLY A 29 -38.58 23.46 2.74
N LYS A 30 -38.24 23.50 1.45
CA LYS A 30 -38.46 22.37 0.51
C LYS A 30 -37.28 21.41 0.57
N THR A 31 -37.59 20.11 0.45
CA THR A 31 -36.58 19.06 0.37
C THR A 31 -35.65 19.31 -0.83
N ALA A 32 -34.37 19.52 -0.54
CA ALA A 32 -33.32 19.70 -1.52
C ALA A 32 -32.24 18.65 -1.27
N ALA A 33 -31.86 17.91 -2.31
CA ALA A 33 -30.70 17.03 -2.25
C ALA A 33 -29.44 17.90 -2.37
N VAL A 34 -28.73 18.07 -1.27
CA VAL A 34 -27.38 18.64 -1.26
C VAL A 34 -26.42 17.50 -1.58
N MET A 35 -25.48 17.71 -2.50
CA MET A 35 -24.39 16.75 -2.72
C MET A 35 -23.62 16.62 -1.41
N LEU A 36 -23.48 15.39 -0.91
CA LEU A 36 -22.61 15.09 0.23
C LEU A 36 -21.21 15.60 -0.09
N GLU A 37 -20.59 16.27 0.88
CA GLU A 37 -19.17 16.59 0.79
C GLU A 37 -18.42 15.27 0.53
N PRO A 38 -17.56 15.21 -0.50
CA PRO A 38 -16.75 14.03 -0.73
C PRO A 38 -15.91 13.77 0.51
N ALA A 39 -15.83 12.51 0.94
CA ALA A 39 -14.93 12.12 2.03
C ALA A 39 -13.52 12.68 1.74
N GLU A 40 -12.87 13.22 2.77
CA GLU A 40 -11.48 13.65 2.66
C GLU A 40 -10.64 12.48 2.15
N LEU A 41 -10.19 12.60 0.91
CA LEU A 41 -9.28 11.63 0.29
C LEU A 41 -7.88 11.96 0.78
N GLU A 42 -7.45 11.32 1.87
CA GLU A 42 -6.06 11.39 2.30
C GLU A 42 -5.18 10.62 1.31
N GLY A 43 -4.28 11.34 0.64
CA GLY A 43 -3.21 10.74 -0.14
C GLY A 43 -2.14 10.20 0.80
N VAL A 44 -2.34 8.99 1.34
CA VAL A 44 -1.29 8.32 2.12
C VAL A 44 -0.13 7.98 1.18
N ASP A 45 1.07 8.50 1.47
CA ASP A 45 2.23 8.37 0.59
C ASP A 45 2.69 6.92 0.46
N VAL A 46 2.73 6.22 1.60
CA VAL A 46 3.08 4.79 1.75
C VAL A 46 2.05 4.15 2.69
N PRO A 47 1.43 3.01 2.35
CA PRO A 47 0.45 2.37 3.21
C PRO A 47 1.07 2.00 4.57
N PRO A 48 0.28 2.06 5.66
CA PRO A 48 0.79 1.83 7.00
C PRO A 48 1.40 0.42 7.15
N VAL A 49 2.60 0.38 7.71
CA VAL A 49 3.33 -0.85 7.98
C VAL A 49 2.65 -1.61 9.13
N LYS A 50 2.33 -2.88 8.90
CA LYS A 50 1.71 -3.74 9.92
C LYS A 50 2.66 -4.07 11.07
N ASP A 51 2.10 -4.24 12.26
CA ASP A 51 2.86 -4.47 13.51
C ASP A 51 3.85 -5.63 13.45
N PHE A 52 3.54 -6.71 12.72
CA PHE A 52 4.43 -7.87 12.64
C PHE A 52 5.75 -7.56 11.93
N LEU A 53 5.80 -6.56 11.05
CA LEU A 53 7.02 -6.08 10.39
C LEU A 53 7.90 -5.26 11.33
N LYS A 54 7.36 -4.82 12.47
CA LYS A 54 8.05 -4.05 13.53
C LYS A 54 8.32 -4.88 14.78
N SER A 55 7.91 -6.15 14.77
CA SER A 55 7.90 -6.97 15.98
C SER A 55 9.34 -7.21 16.49
N PRO A 56 9.59 -7.02 17.79
CA PRO A 56 10.92 -7.18 18.36
C PRO A 56 11.41 -8.62 18.23
N GLN A 57 12.68 -8.79 17.89
CA GLN A 57 13.27 -10.11 17.72
C GLN A 57 13.86 -10.63 19.03
N LYS A 58 13.84 -11.95 19.21
CA LYS A 58 14.43 -12.62 20.39
C LYS A 58 15.93 -12.31 20.55
N SER A 59 16.64 -12.03 19.46
CA SER A 59 18.05 -11.63 19.48
C SER A 59 18.29 -10.23 20.03
N GLY A 60 17.24 -9.43 20.28
CA GLY A 60 17.34 -8.03 20.67
C GLY A 60 17.73 -7.09 19.52
N ARG A 61 17.96 -7.64 18.31
CA ARG A 61 18.20 -6.84 17.11
C ARG A 61 16.89 -6.31 16.57
N GLU A 62 16.93 -5.08 16.08
CA GLU A 62 15.82 -4.47 15.35
C GLU A 62 15.58 -5.21 14.03
N LEU A 63 14.31 -5.35 13.65
CA LEU A 63 13.93 -5.98 12.40
C LEU A 63 13.88 -4.92 11.31
N ILE A 64 14.74 -5.02 10.31
CA ILE A 64 14.83 -4.08 9.17
C ILE A 64 13.64 -4.18 8.18
N ALA A 65 12.59 -4.92 8.50
CA ALA A 65 11.48 -5.17 7.58
C ALA A 65 10.61 -3.93 7.34
N GLU A 66 10.49 -3.05 8.33
CA GLU A 66 9.83 -1.76 8.14
C GLU A 66 10.56 -0.88 7.11
N GLU A 67 11.89 -0.79 7.22
CA GLU A 67 12.73 -0.03 6.30
C GLU A 67 12.61 -0.58 4.87
N VAL A 68 12.81 -1.90 4.70
CA VAL A 68 12.70 -2.55 3.38
C VAL A 68 11.31 -2.35 2.77
N TYR A 69 10.24 -2.42 3.56
CA TYR A 69 8.88 -2.19 3.07
C TYR A 69 8.73 -0.76 2.53
N ASN A 70 9.17 0.25 3.28
CA ASN A 70 9.06 1.65 2.89
C ASN A 70 9.88 1.96 1.64
N GLU A 71 11.12 1.48 1.57
CA GLU A 71 11.99 1.66 0.41
C GLU A 71 11.42 0.99 -0.84
N THR A 72 10.95 -0.26 -0.70
CA THR A 72 10.39 -1.02 -1.82
C THR A 72 9.12 -0.34 -2.36
N TYR A 73 8.25 0.12 -1.45
CA TYR A 73 7.02 0.81 -1.85
C TYR A 73 7.33 2.16 -2.51
N ALA A 74 8.26 2.94 -1.96
CA ALA A 74 8.70 4.21 -2.56
C ALA A 74 9.31 3.98 -3.95
N TRP A 75 10.09 2.92 -4.14
CA TRP A 75 10.67 2.54 -5.43
C TRP A 75 9.61 2.17 -6.48
N LEU A 76 8.56 1.45 -6.07
CA LEU A 76 7.41 1.11 -6.91
C LEU A 76 6.61 2.36 -7.28
N LYS A 77 6.37 3.24 -6.32
CA LYS A 77 5.64 4.50 -6.50
C LYS A 77 6.36 5.44 -7.47
N ALA A 78 7.68 5.57 -7.35
CA ALA A 78 8.49 6.36 -8.28
C ALA A 78 8.40 5.87 -9.74
N ARG A 79 7.96 4.63 -9.96
CA ARG A 79 7.76 4.00 -11.28
C ARG A 79 6.29 3.90 -11.69
N GLY A 80 5.35 4.35 -10.85
CA GLY A 80 3.91 4.21 -11.09
C GLY A 80 3.41 2.77 -11.03
N CYS A 81 4.15 1.87 -10.36
CA CYS A 81 3.81 0.45 -10.26
C CYS A 81 3.12 0.09 -8.92
N GLU A 82 2.89 1.05 -8.03
CA GLU A 82 2.34 0.82 -6.69
C GLU A 82 0.92 0.23 -6.70
N LYS A 83 0.19 0.38 -7.81
CA LYS A 83 -1.15 -0.20 -8.01
C LYS A 83 -1.13 -1.57 -8.70
N LEU A 84 0.01 -1.96 -9.28
CA LEU A 84 0.18 -3.24 -9.98
C LEU A 84 0.62 -4.35 -9.02
N VAL A 85 1.24 -3.97 -7.90
CA VAL A 85 1.74 -4.88 -6.88
C VAL A 85 0.82 -4.78 -5.66
N THR A 86 0.43 -5.93 -5.11
CA THR A 86 -0.37 -5.93 -3.88
C THR A 86 0.49 -5.58 -2.68
N VAL A 87 -0.09 -4.88 -1.70
CA VAL A 87 0.59 -4.56 -0.43
C VAL A 87 1.13 -5.83 0.23
N GLN A 88 0.37 -6.93 0.18
CA GLN A 88 0.76 -8.23 0.73
C GLN A 88 2.07 -8.77 0.12
N MET A 89 2.29 -8.56 -1.19
CA MET A 89 3.55 -8.97 -1.83
C MET A 89 4.74 -8.16 -1.32
N VAL A 90 4.57 -6.84 -1.16
CA VAL A 90 5.62 -5.98 -0.59
C VAL A 90 5.93 -6.35 0.86
N GLU A 91 4.91 -6.67 1.66
CA GLU A 91 5.08 -7.16 3.04
C GLU A 91 5.85 -8.49 3.09
N GLN A 92 5.51 -9.45 2.22
CA GLN A 92 6.19 -10.73 2.13
C GLN A 92 7.64 -10.59 1.67
N TYR A 93 7.88 -9.74 0.67
CA TYR A 93 9.21 -9.40 0.20
C TYR A 93 10.05 -8.79 1.32
N ALA A 94 9.52 -7.77 2.01
CA ALA A 94 10.21 -7.08 3.09
C ALA A 94 10.60 -8.04 4.23
N MET A 95 9.69 -8.94 4.64
CA MET A 95 10.02 -9.97 5.61
C MET A 95 11.11 -10.93 5.11
N SER A 96 10.99 -11.42 3.88
CA SER A 96 11.91 -12.42 3.33
C SER A 96 13.33 -11.85 3.19
N VAL A 97 13.46 -10.62 2.67
CA VAL A 97 14.74 -9.91 2.58
C VAL A 97 15.34 -9.69 3.96
N SER A 98 14.54 -9.23 4.92
CA SER A 98 15.03 -8.98 6.28
C SER A 98 15.56 -10.24 6.95
N ARG A 99 14.87 -11.37 6.76
CA ARG A 99 15.32 -12.67 7.29
C ARG A 99 16.55 -13.20 6.56
N TRP A 100 16.64 -12.97 5.25
CA TRP A 100 17.83 -13.29 4.47
C TRP A 100 19.05 -12.52 4.97
N ILE A 101 18.95 -11.20 5.13
CA ILE A 101 20.03 -10.34 5.66
C ILE A 101 20.47 -10.82 7.06
N GLN A 102 19.52 -11.13 7.94
CA GLN A 102 19.85 -11.71 9.26
C GLN A 102 20.63 -13.03 9.16
N CYS A 103 20.27 -13.90 8.22
CA CYS A 103 21.02 -15.13 8.00
C CYS A 103 22.44 -14.85 7.49
N GLU A 104 22.61 -13.91 6.54
CA GLU A 104 23.91 -13.52 6.02
C GLU A 104 24.83 -12.89 7.08
N GLU A 105 24.28 -12.03 7.95
CA GLU A 105 25.01 -11.47 9.09
C GLU A 105 25.50 -12.57 10.05
N ILE A 106 24.62 -13.53 10.36
CA ILE A 106 24.98 -14.64 11.26
C ILE A 106 26.04 -15.50 10.59
N VAL A 107 25.88 -15.88 9.33
CA VAL A 107 26.86 -16.65 8.56
C VAL A 107 28.21 -15.93 8.51
N SER A 108 28.21 -14.60 8.34
CA SER A 108 29.43 -13.79 8.38
C SER A 108 30.12 -13.86 9.75
N SER A 109 29.35 -13.92 10.84
CA SER A 109 29.89 -14.01 12.19
C SER A 109 30.31 -15.44 12.62
N THR A 110 29.61 -16.48 12.15
CA THR A 110 29.82 -17.87 12.60
C THR A 110 30.60 -18.73 11.60
N GLY A 111 30.72 -18.27 10.36
CA GLY A 111 31.25 -19.06 9.24
C GLY A 111 30.23 -20.06 8.67
N PHE A 112 30.64 -20.70 7.57
CA PHE A 112 29.80 -21.63 6.79
C PHE A 112 29.70 -23.04 7.38
N LEU A 113 30.61 -23.42 8.27
CA LEU A 113 30.69 -24.74 8.87
C LEU A 113 30.28 -24.68 10.35
N ALA A 114 29.50 -25.68 10.77
CA ALA A 114 29.11 -25.90 12.15
C ALA A 114 29.44 -27.35 12.57
N LYS A 115 29.23 -27.69 13.85
CA LYS A 115 29.37 -29.06 14.36
C LYS A 115 28.01 -29.65 14.70
N HIS A 116 27.79 -30.91 14.34
CA HIS A 116 26.59 -31.62 14.73
C HIS A 116 26.55 -31.80 16.26
N PRO A 117 25.43 -31.48 16.94
CA PRO A 117 25.38 -31.39 18.40
C PRO A 117 25.63 -32.71 19.13
N THR A 118 25.34 -33.85 18.50
CA THR A 118 25.51 -35.19 19.13
C THR A 118 26.73 -35.96 18.64
N THR A 119 27.20 -35.72 17.40
CA THR A 119 28.29 -36.51 16.79
C THR A 119 29.58 -35.73 16.64
N GLY A 120 29.55 -34.40 16.75
CA GLY A 120 30.72 -33.53 16.57
C GLY A 120 31.23 -33.43 15.13
N ALA A 121 30.63 -34.15 14.19
CA ALA A 121 30.97 -34.10 12.77
C ALA A 121 30.73 -32.70 12.19
N ALA A 122 31.56 -32.30 11.22
CA ALA A 122 31.38 -31.04 10.51
C ALA A 122 30.11 -31.11 9.65
N ILE A 123 29.28 -30.07 9.75
CA ILE A 123 28.04 -29.89 8.98
C ILE A 123 28.01 -28.48 8.40
N ALA A 124 27.16 -28.25 7.39
CA ALA A 124 26.85 -26.89 6.97
C ALA A 124 26.12 -26.15 8.10
N SER A 125 26.42 -24.86 8.25
CA SER A 125 25.71 -23.99 9.18
C SER A 125 24.21 -23.96 8.82
N PRO A 126 23.29 -24.14 9.79
CA PRO A 126 21.84 -24.11 9.51
C PRO A 126 21.38 -22.78 8.91
N TYR A 127 22.10 -21.69 9.19
CA TYR A 127 21.82 -20.36 8.65
C TYR A 127 22.12 -20.25 7.15
N VAL A 128 23.01 -21.09 6.60
CA VAL A 128 23.28 -21.13 5.16
C VAL A 128 22.07 -21.70 4.42
N THR A 129 21.49 -22.80 4.90
CA THR A 129 20.29 -23.41 4.31
C THR A 129 19.06 -22.51 4.46
N MET A 130 18.93 -21.82 5.60
CA MET A 130 17.88 -20.82 5.80
C MET A 130 18.05 -19.63 4.86
N SER A 131 19.27 -19.08 4.73
CA SER A 131 19.59 -17.99 3.81
C SER A 131 19.16 -18.34 2.38
N GLN A 132 19.56 -19.50 1.87
CA GLN A 132 19.18 -19.97 0.53
C GLN A 132 17.66 -20.07 0.34
N SER A 133 16.91 -20.39 1.40
CA SER A 133 15.45 -20.47 1.34
C SER A 133 14.80 -19.09 1.26
N TYR A 134 15.25 -18.14 2.07
CA TYR A 134 14.76 -16.76 2.01
C TYR A 134 15.17 -16.06 0.72
N MET A 135 16.40 -16.25 0.24
CA MET A 135 16.86 -15.75 -1.06
C MET A 135 16.00 -16.25 -2.23
N LYS A 136 15.50 -17.49 -2.15
CA LYS A 136 14.53 -17.98 -3.15
C LYS A 136 13.21 -17.24 -3.01
N GLN A 137 12.66 -17.12 -1.80
CA GLN A 137 11.40 -16.42 -1.56
C GLN A 137 11.44 -14.97 -2.06
N THR A 138 12.56 -14.26 -1.88
CA THR A 138 12.71 -12.87 -2.38
C THR A 138 12.69 -12.75 -3.90
N ASN A 139 12.93 -13.83 -4.65
CA ASN A 139 12.89 -13.83 -6.12
C ASN A 139 11.52 -14.24 -6.69
N TYR A 140 10.66 -14.84 -5.87
CA TYR A 140 9.32 -15.33 -6.28
C TYR A 140 8.18 -14.45 -5.79
N CYS A 141 8.42 -13.60 -4.79
CA CYS A 141 7.54 -12.50 -4.41
C CYS A 141 7.70 -11.33 -5.40
#